data_AF-A0AAU7FQT1-F1
#
_entry.id   AF-A0AAU7FQT1-F1
#
_cell.length_a   1.000
_cell.length_b   1.000
_cell.length_c   1.000
_cell.angle_alpha   90.00
_cell.angle_beta   90.00
_cell.angle_gamma   90.00
#
_symmetry.space_group_name_H-M   'P 1'
#
loop_
_entity.id
_entity.type
_entity.pdbx_description
1 polymer ?
#
loop_
_entity_poly.entity_id
_entity_poly.type
_entity_poly.pdbx_seq_one_letter_code
_entity_poly.pdbx_strand_id
1 'polypeptide(L)'
;MDHLVFDTCDLTNARFFAGSTIDHCTFSHSDLRSVGIGKNEAVFTNCEFSSCDMRGMTLENATFIDCTFSNCRFNDRVLQAAIIVNCTFAGKLIDITFEGNGKQKLIANFENCTLDGVRFIGCDLAACIPPASKNHLYVEHVSARVKKALEKIDDDPTLSDHDRKIIVRSLRKLEQMEQCIFNTKYMEKIHGAAFVERFFSHLGCSKDHM
;
A
#
# COMPACT_ATOMS: atom_id res chain seq x y z
N MET A 1 -3.11 11.24 25.42
CA MET A 1 -3.10 12.60 24.80
C MET A 1 -4.41 12.74 24.08
N ASP A 2 -5.05 13.88 24.21
CA ASP A 2 -6.40 14.10 23.68
C ASP A 2 -6.50 15.52 23.12
N HIS A 3 -6.96 15.66 21.87
CA HIS A 3 -7.19 16.95 21.20
C HIS A 3 -5.98 17.90 21.18
N LEU A 4 -4.75 17.37 21.12
CA LEU A 4 -3.53 18.19 21.08
C LEU A 4 -3.08 18.46 19.64
N VAL A 5 -2.50 19.64 19.42
CA VAL A 5 -1.91 20.03 18.14
C VAL A 5 -0.40 20.18 18.28
N PHE A 6 0.34 19.41 17.49
CA PHE A 6 1.79 19.46 17.34
C PHE A 6 2.09 19.99 15.95
N ASP A 7 2.31 21.30 15.83
CA ASP A 7 2.71 21.93 14.58
C ASP A 7 4.19 22.31 14.60
N THR A 8 4.92 21.94 13.55
CA THR A 8 6.36 22.22 13.38
C THR A 8 7.21 21.80 14.60
N CYS A 9 6.84 20.68 15.24
CA CYS A 9 7.52 20.17 16.42
C CYS A 9 8.65 19.20 16.03
N ASP A 10 9.76 19.25 16.77
CA ASP A 10 10.78 18.21 16.75
C ASP A 10 10.47 17.19 17.86
N LEU A 11 10.08 15.98 17.43
CA LEU A 11 9.80 14.84 18.30
C LEU A 11 10.78 13.70 18.00
N THR A 12 11.92 14.00 17.38
CA THR A 12 12.91 13.00 16.99
C THR A 12 13.38 12.21 18.21
N ASN A 13 13.45 10.89 18.07
CA ASN A 13 13.85 9.96 19.14
C ASN A 13 12.94 9.96 20.39
N ALA A 14 11.78 10.64 20.35
CA ALA A 14 10.80 10.53 21.41
C ALA A 14 10.26 9.09 21.51
N ARG A 15 9.54 8.79 22.60
CA ARG A 15 8.97 7.47 22.83
C ARG A 15 7.53 7.58 23.29
N PHE A 16 6.66 6.80 22.66
CA PHE A 16 5.37 6.43 23.24
C PHE A 16 5.58 5.16 24.08
N PHE A 17 5.07 5.19 25.31
CA PHE A 17 5.22 4.10 26.28
C PHE A 17 3.99 3.19 26.28
N ALA A 18 4.10 2.02 26.90
CA ALA A 18 2.99 1.09 27.10
C ALA A 18 1.70 1.79 27.59
N GLY A 19 0.62 1.60 26.85
CA GLY A 19 -0.69 2.19 27.14
C GLY A 19 -0.87 3.62 26.64
N SER A 20 0.02 4.12 25.77
CA SER A 20 -0.15 5.44 25.16
C SER A 20 -1.39 5.45 24.27
N THR A 21 -2.41 6.18 24.70
CA THR A 21 -3.57 6.50 23.88
C THR A 21 -3.44 7.93 23.35
N ILE A 22 -3.60 8.08 22.05
CA ILE A 22 -3.55 9.36 21.35
C ILE A 22 -4.88 9.48 20.61
N ASP A 23 -5.73 10.39 21.03
CA ASP A 23 -7.07 10.55 20.48
C ASP A 23 -7.26 11.99 19.97
N HIS A 24 -7.83 12.14 18.78
CA HIS A 24 -8.11 13.45 18.16
C HIS A 24 -6.91 14.42 18.09
N CYS A 25 -5.68 13.91 18.07
CA CYS A 25 -4.48 14.75 17.98
C CYS A 25 -4.08 15.01 16.53
N THR A 26 -3.54 16.20 16.28
CA THR A 26 -2.99 16.60 14.99
C THR A 26 -1.48 16.77 15.07
N PHE A 27 -0.76 16.16 14.13
CA PHE A 27 0.66 16.33 13.91
C PHE A 27 0.85 16.96 12.53
N SER A 28 1.33 18.20 12.47
CA SER A 28 1.55 18.93 11.23
C SER A 28 2.99 19.38 11.13
N HIS A 29 3.61 19.21 9.96
CA HIS A 29 4.97 19.66 9.65
C HIS A 29 6.04 19.23 10.67
N SER A 30 5.76 18.17 11.41
CA SER A 30 6.54 17.76 12.57
C SER A 30 7.49 16.62 12.20
N ASP A 31 8.62 16.59 12.89
CA ASP A 31 9.64 15.57 12.74
C ASP A 31 9.42 14.46 13.77
N LEU A 32 8.94 13.31 13.30
CA LEU A 32 8.66 12.11 14.07
C LEU A 32 9.71 11.03 13.77
N ARG A 33 10.89 11.40 13.24
CA ARG A 33 11.90 10.40 12.89
C ARG A 33 12.38 9.66 14.12
N SER A 34 12.58 8.35 13.94
CA SER A 34 13.09 7.46 14.99
C SER A 34 12.24 7.44 16.28
N VAL A 35 10.97 7.85 16.23
CA VAL A 35 10.08 7.72 17.39
C VAL A 35 9.88 6.24 17.74
N GLY A 36 10.14 5.91 18.98
CA GLY A 36 10.04 4.56 19.53
C GLY A 36 8.65 4.23 20.04
N ILE A 37 8.13 3.05 19.67
CA ILE A 37 6.88 2.46 20.12
C ILE A 37 7.16 0.98 20.35
N GLY A 38 6.94 0.48 21.58
CA GLY A 38 7.00 -0.95 21.84
C GLY A 38 5.79 -1.67 21.24
N LYS A 39 5.90 -2.98 21.01
CA LYS A 39 4.86 -3.76 20.34
C LYS A 39 3.52 -3.67 21.10
N ASN A 40 2.47 -3.23 20.40
CA ASN A 40 1.12 -3.03 20.93
C ASN A 40 1.05 -1.97 22.05
N GLU A 41 2.00 -1.04 22.11
CA GLU A 41 2.08 -0.07 23.21
C GLU A 41 1.37 1.26 22.93
N ALA A 42 1.07 1.58 21.67
CA ALA A 42 0.42 2.83 21.28
C ALA A 42 -0.80 2.60 20.39
N VAL A 43 -1.87 3.32 20.68
CA VAL A 43 -3.08 3.40 19.85
C VAL A 43 -3.34 4.86 19.50
N PHE A 44 -3.46 5.12 18.20
CA PHE A 44 -3.87 6.40 17.64
C PHE A 44 -5.29 6.27 17.12
N THR A 45 -6.18 7.12 17.60
CA THR A 45 -7.58 7.15 17.20
C THR A 45 -7.92 8.56 16.71
N ASN A 46 -8.63 8.70 15.58
CA ASN A 46 -9.04 9.99 15.03
C ASN A 46 -7.89 11.00 14.86
N CYS A 47 -6.66 10.52 14.64
CA CYS A 47 -5.48 11.39 14.56
C CYS A 47 -5.19 11.79 13.12
N GLU A 48 -4.62 12.98 12.97
CA GLU A 48 -4.19 13.51 11.68
C GLU A 48 -2.68 13.69 11.66
N PHE A 49 -2.03 13.16 10.63
CA PHE A 49 -0.62 13.39 10.34
C PHE A 49 -0.53 14.09 8.99
N SER A 50 0.06 15.29 8.96
CA SER A 50 0.18 16.11 7.75
C SER A 50 1.61 16.59 7.56
N SER A 51 2.19 16.28 6.40
CA SER A 51 3.55 16.68 6.02
C SER A 51 4.62 16.29 7.06
N CYS A 52 4.38 15.22 7.82
CA CYS A 52 5.33 14.74 8.83
C CYS A 52 6.44 13.87 8.23
N ASP A 53 7.61 13.94 8.84
CA ASP A 53 8.68 12.96 8.60
C ASP A 53 8.62 11.85 9.65
N MET A 54 8.23 10.65 9.25
CA MET A 54 8.03 9.50 10.14
C MET A 54 9.05 8.39 9.84
N ARG A 55 10.15 8.72 9.15
CA ARG A 55 11.19 7.74 8.80
C ARG A 55 11.86 7.21 10.07
N GLY A 56 11.93 5.89 10.19
CA GLY A 56 12.47 5.22 11.39
C GLY A 56 11.51 5.16 12.58
N MET A 57 10.34 5.80 12.55
CA MET A 57 9.31 5.60 13.58
C MET A 57 8.83 4.15 13.57
N THR A 58 8.62 3.51 14.72
CA THR A 58 8.23 2.09 14.81
C THR A 58 6.73 1.89 14.59
N LEU A 59 6.25 2.24 13.39
CA LEU A 59 4.82 2.22 13.03
C LEU A 59 4.19 0.84 13.15
N GLU A 60 4.93 -0.21 12.85
CA GLU A 60 4.51 -1.62 12.93
C GLU A 60 4.09 -2.08 14.32
N ASN A 61 4.43 -1.30 15.36
CA ASN A 61 4.13 -1.60 16.75
C ASN A 61 2.91 -0.83 17.30
N ALA A 62 2.35 0.10 16.53
CA ALA A 62 1.18 0.87 16.90
C ALA A 62 -0.08 0.37 16.20
N THR A 63 -1.26 0.72 16.72
CA THR A 63 -2.54 0.59 16.00
C THR A 63 -3.05 1.98 15.63
N PHE A 64 -3.54 2.12 14.40
CA PHE A 64 -4.14 3.34 13.88
C PHE A 64 -5.60 3.07 13.54
N ILE A 65 -6.50 3.88 14.09
CA ILE A 65 -7.95 3.74 13.98
C ILE A 65 -8.50 5.10 13.54
N ASP A 66 -9.19 5.15 12.41
CA ASP A 66 -9.80 6.38 11.89
C ASP A 66 -8.77 7.53 11.69
N CYS A 67 -7.51 7.17 11.39
CA CYS A 67 -6.43 8.14 11.23
C CYS A 67 -6.24 8.56 9.78
N THR A 68 -5.74 9.77 9.58
CA THR A 68 -5.36 10.29 8.25
C THR A 68 -3.87 10.57 8.17
N PHE A 69 -3.23 10.10 7.09
CA PHE A 69 -1.83 10.38 6.76
C PHE A 69 -1.76 11.13 5.43
N SER A 70 -1.42 12.41 5.47
CA SER A 70 -1.37 13.29 4.30
C SER A 70 0.06 13.76 4.05
N ASN A 71 0.64 13.39 2.90
CA ASN A 71 1.99 13.82 2.50
C ASN A 71 3.10 13.49 3.52
N CYS A 72 2.90 12.43 4.31
CA CYS A 72 3.88 11.96 5.28
C CYS A 72 4.94 11.07 4.63
N ARG A 73 6.14 10.99 5.26
CA ARG A 73 7.24 10.15 4.79
C ARG A 73 7.47 8.95 5.71
N PHE A 74 7.19 7.74 5.24
CA PHE A 74 7.44 6.49 5.96
C PHE A 74 7.70 5.31 5.00
N ASN A 75 8.57 5.54 4.02
CA ASN A 75 8.90 4.60 2.95
C ASN A 75 9.59 3.32 3.45
N ASP A 76 9.61 2.28 2.62
CA ASP A 76 10.34 1.02 2.84
C ASP A 76 9.93 0.30 4.13
N ARG A 77 8.64 -0.07 4.21
CA ARG A 77 8.07 -0.70 5.40
C ARG A 77 7.11 -1.83 5.09
N VAL A 78 6.97 -2.73 6.05
CA VAL A 78 5.90 -3.72 6.11
C VAL A 78 4.95 -3.32 7.23
N LEU A 79 3.67 -3.07 6.90
CA LEU A 79 2.62 -2.73 7.83
C LEU A 79 1.60 -3.87 7.83
N GLN A 80 1.30 -4.42 9.01
CA GLN A 80 0.25 -5.42 9.11
C GLN A 80 -1.11 -4.76 8.85
N ALA A 81 -1.95 -5.34 8.00
CA ALA A 81 -3.28 -4.81 7.72
C ALA A 81 -4.13 -4.68 8.99
N ALA A 82 -3.89 -5.53 9.98
CA ALA A 82 -4.57 -5.49 11.28
C ALA A 82 -4.29 -4.22 12.10
N ILE A 83 -3.19 -3.51 11.84
CA ILE A 83 -2.87 -2.26 12.55
C ILE A 83 -3.43 -1.00 11.86
N ILE A 84 -4.02 -1.16 10.68
CA ILE A 84 -4.58 -0.07 9.86
C ILE A 84 -6.10 -0.26 9.79
N VAL A 85 -6.82 0.42 10.69
CA VAL A 85 -8.27 0.30 10.81
C VAL A 85 -8.93 1.59 10.32
N ASN A 86 -9.61 1.52 9.18
CA ASN A 86 -10.35 2.64 8.60
C ASN A 86 -9.50 3.91 8.41
N CYS A 87 -8.27 3.75 7.95
CA CYS A 87 -7.35 4.88 7.78
C CYS A 87 -7.40 5.46 6.37
N THR A 88 -7.13 6.76 6.25
CA THR A 88 -6.99 7.44 4.97
C THR A 88 -5.54 7.81 4.71
N PHE A 89 -5.07 7.53 3.50
CA PHE A 89 -3.77 7.96 3.01
C PHE A 89 -3.93 8.95 1.86
N ALA A 90 -3.10 9.97 1.84
CA ALA A 90 -3.03 10.95 0.76
C ALA A 90 -1.58 11.30 0.42
N GLY A 91 -1.31 11.54 -0.86
CA GLY A 91 0.02 11.81 -1.37
C GLY A 91 0.76 10.53 -1.79
N LYS A 92 2.09 10.56 -1.73
CA LYS A 92 2.91 9.49 -2.31
C LYS A 92 3.32 8.46 -1.27
N LEU A 93 2.95 7.20 -1.49
CA LEU A 93 3.45 6.04 -0.74
C LEU A 93 4.53 5.35 -1.57
N ILE A 94 5.66 5.01 -0.94
CA ILE A 94 6.84 4.46 -1.62
C ILE A 94 7.32 3.20 -0.91
N ASP A 95 7.37 2.09 -1.64
CA ASP A 95 7.94 0.80 -1.20
C ASP A 95 7.32 0.30 0.12
N ILE A 96 5.99 0.43 0.25
CA ILE A 96 5.24 -0.06 1.41
C ILE A 96 4.57 -1.40 1.08
N THR A 97 4.63 -2.35 1.99
CA THR A 97 3.89 -3.61 1.92
C THR A 97 2.83 -3.63 3.00
N PHE A 98 1.56 -3.65 2.62
CA PHE A 98 0.48 -4.03 3.51
C PHE A 98 0.38 -5.56 3.53
N GLU A 99 0.49 -6.15 4.71
CA GLU A 99 0.52 -7.60 4.89
C GLU A 99 -0.65 -8.08 5.76
N GLY A 100 -1.39 -9.05 5.24
CA GLY A 100 -2.49 -9.71 5.93
C GLY A 100 -2.24 -11.20 6.12
N ASN A 101 -3.10 -11.85 6.91
CA ASN A 101 -3.03 -13.27 7.24
C ASN A 101 -3.71 -14.19 6.21
N GLY A 102 -3.68 -13.81 4.92
CA GLY A 102 -4.22 -14.59 3.80
C GLY A 102 -5.53 -14.04 3.24
N LYS A 103 -6.41 -13.52 4.09
CA LYS A 103 -7.64 -12.79 3.70
C LYS A 103 -7.98 -11.68 4.69
N GLN A 104 -6.97 -11.09 5.34
CA GLN A 104 -7.21 -10.01 6.30
C GLN A 104 -7.79 -8.82 5.55
N LYS A 105 -9.00 -8.41 5.91
CA LYS A 105 -9.59 -7.20 5.33
C LYS A 105 -8.71 -5.99 5.67
N LEU A 106 -8.31 -5.27 4.64
CA LEU A 106 -7.71 -3.94 4.74
C LEU A 106 -8.82 -2.92 4.49
N ILE A 107 -9.07 -2.05 5.46
CA ILE A 107 -10.04 -0.95 5.32
C ILE A 107 -9.23 0.33 5.28
N ALA A 108 -8.89 0.75 4.07
CA ALA A 108 -8.07 1.93 3.84
C ALA A 108 -8.53 2.71 2.61
N ASN A 109 -8.47 4.03 2.71
CA ASN A 109 -8.72 4.92 1.59
C ASN A 109 -7.39 5.36 0.96
N PHE A 110 -7.21 5.03 -0.32
CA PHE A 110 -6.06 5.44 -1.14
C PHE A 110 -6.45 6.35 -2.31
N GLU A 111 -7.67 6.89 -2.34
CA GLU A 111 -8.23 7.68 -3.45
C GLU A 111 -7.26 8.77 -3.94
N ASN A 112 -6.62 9.47 -2.99
CA ASN A 112 -5.70 10.58 -3.24
C ASN A 112 -4.22 10.15 -3.18
N CYS A 113 -3.92 8.88 -3.41
CA CYS A 113 -2.56 8.35 -3.38
C CYS A 113 -1.90 8.19 -4.74
N THR A 114 -0.57 8.29 -4.74
CA THR A 114 0.29 7.61 -5.74
C THR A 114 1.04 6.49 -5.05
N LEU A 115 0.76 5.25 -5.46
CA LEU A 115 1.33 4.04 -4.88
C LEU A 115 2.55 3.56 -5.69
N ASP A 116 3.76 4.00 -5.35
CA ASP A 116 4.99 3.57 -6.01
C ASP A 116 5.60 2.39 -5.25
N GLY A 117 5.70 1.22 -5.88
CA GLY A 117 6.26 0.03 -5.23
C GLY A 117 5.42 -0.53 -4.08
N VAL A 118 4.16 -0.13 -3.96
CA VAL A 118 3.27 -0.61 -2.89
C VAL A 118 2.75 -2.00 -3.22
N ARG A 119 2.70 -2.87 -2.21
CA ARG A 119 2.23 -4.26 -2.33
C ARG A 119 1.16 -4.57 -1.29
N PHE A 120 0.24 -5.46 -1.64
CA PHE A 120 -0.83 -5.95 -0.78
C PHE A 120 -0.74 -7.48 -0.74
N ILE A 121 -0.16 -8.05 0.32
CA ILE A 121 0.11 -9.48 0.43
C ILE A 121 -0.85 -10.07 1.46
N GLY A 122 -1.64 -11.08 1.09
CA GLY A 122 -2.57 -11.74 2.03
C GLY A 122 -3.69 -10.83 2.56
N CYS A 123 -3.95 -9.71 1.88
CA CYS A 123 -5.04 -8.78 2.19
C CYS A 123 -6.27 -9.07 1.35
N ASP A 124 -7.45 -8.86 1.93
CA ASP A 124 -8.70 -8.65 1.20
C ASP A 124 -8.90 -7.14 1.01
N LEU A 125 -8.92 -6.69 -0.26
CA LEU A 125 -9.00 -5.27 -0.62
C LEU A 125 -10.43 -4.82 -0.97
N ALA A 126 -11.44 -5.67 -0.79
CA ALA A 126 -12.82 -5.34 -1.15
C ALA A 126 -13.39 -4.11 -0.41
N ALA A 127 -12.79 -3.74 0.72
CA ALA A 127 -13.17 -2.56 1.50
C ALA A 127 -12.19 -1.38 1.32
N CYS A 128 -11.20 -1.50 0.45
CA CYS A 128 -10.31 -0.39 0.12
C CYS A 128 -10.97 0.53 -0.90
N ILE A 129 -10.66 1.83 -0.82
CA ILE A 129 -10.91 2.77 -1.91
C ILE A 129 -9.61 2.90 -2.70
N PRO A 130 -9.54 2.41 -3.96
CA PRO A 130 -8.32 2.49 -4.75
C PRO A 130 -8.01 3.93 -5.17
N PRO A 131 -6.77 4.25 -5.58
CA PRO A 131 -6.45 5.57 -6.11
C PRO A 131 -7.33 5.94 -7.31
N ALA A 132 -7.81 7.19 -7.34
CA ALA A 132 -8.60 7.74 -8.45
C ALA A 132 -7.74 8.10 -9.67
N SER A 133 -6.41 8.11 -9.51
CA SER A 133 -5.46 8.37 -10.59
C SER A 133 -5.59 7.32 -11.68
N LYS A 134 -5.66 7.76 -12.94
CA LYS A 134 -5.65 6.88 -14.12
C LYS A 134 -4.41 5.98 -14.24
N ASN A 135 -3.33 6.31 -13.54
CA ASN A 135 -2.13 5.44 -13.52
C ASN A 135 -2.30 4.24 -12.59
N HIS A 136 -3.45 4.13 -11.90
CA HIS A 136 -3.73 3.06 -10.97
C HIS A 136 -4.88 2.21 -11.49
N LEU A 137 -4.67 0.91 -11.52
CA LEU A 137 -5.64 -0.07 -11.95
C LEU A 137 -5.98 -0.99 -10.78
N TYR A 138 -7.24 -0.97 -10.36
CA TYR A 138 -7.80 -1.95 -9.44
C TYR A 138 -8.34 -3.14 -10.24
N VAL A 139 -7.82 -4.33 -9.97
CA VAL A 139 -8.21 -5.56 -10.65
C VAL A 139 -8.83 -6.52 -9.64
N GLU A 140 -9.99 -7.05 -9.99
CA GLU A 140 -10.69 -8.10 -9.24
C GLU A 140 -10.59 -9.45 -9.94
N HIS A 141 -10.84 -10.51 -9.17
CA HIS A 141 -10.73 -11.91 -9.60
C HIS A 141 -9.33 -12.23 -10.13
N VAL A 142 -8.30 -11.68 -9.48
CA VAL A 142 -6.91 -11.77 -9.95
C VAL A 142 -6.45 -13.22 -10.04
N SER A 143 -6.72 -14.05 -9.04
CA SER A 143 -6.41 -15.49 -9.02
C SER A 143 -6.96 -16.22 -10.26
N ALA A 144 -8.24 -15.98 -10.59
CA ALA A 144 -8.90 -16.58 -11.74
C ALA A 144 -8.35 -16.06 -13.08
N ARG A 145 -8.01 -14.76 -13.16
CA ARG A 145 -7.36 -14.15 -14.33
C ARG A 145 -5.97 -14.72 -14.55
N VAL A 146 -5.18 -14.86 -13.48
CA VAL A 146 -3.83 -15.46 -13.50
C VAL A 146 -3.89 -16.90 -13.98
N LYS A 147 -4.84 -17.71 -13.46
CA LYS A 147 -5.00 -19.09 -13.93
C LYS A 147 -5.25 -19.17 -15.44
N LYS A 148 -6.19 -18.38 -15.96
CA LYS A 148 -6.49 -18.29 -17.40
C LYS A 148 -5.29 -17.78 -18.21
N ALA A 149 -4.53 -16.83 -17.67
CA ALA A 149 -3.33 -16.31 -18.30
C ALA A 149 -2.26 -17.39 -18.45
N LEU A 150 -1.99 -18.15 -17.38
CA LEU A 150 -0.99 -19.22 -17.37
C LEU A 150 -1.36 -20.39 -18.28
N GLU A 151 -2.65 -20.69 -18.46
CA GLU A 151 -3.12 -21.72 -19.41
C GLU A 151 -2.86 -21.34 -20.89
N LYS A 152 -2.88 -20.04 -21.20
CA LYS A 152 -2.76 -19.55 -22.59
C LYS A 152 -1.36 -19.07 -22.94
N ILE A 153 -0.56 -18.71 -21.93
CA ILE A 153 0.68 -17.98 -22.17
C ILE A 153 1.62 -18.79 -23.04
N ASP A 154 1.81 -20.09 -22.77
CA ASP A 154 2.74 -20.97 -23.49
C ASP A 154 2.46 -21.05 -25.00
N ASP A 155 1.20 -20.84 -25.41
CA ASP A 155 0.78 -20.86 -26.81
C ASP A 155 0.88 -19.49 -27.51
N ASP A 156 1.22 -18.40 -26.80
CA ASP A 156 1.34 -17.06 -27.40
C ASP A 156 2.60 -16.98 -28.30
N PRO A 157 2.44 -16.89 -29.64
CA PRO A 157 3.57 -16.86 -30.58
C PRO A 157 4.25 -15.48 -30.62
N THR A 158 3.67 -14.46 -29.99
CA THR A 158 4.21 -13.08 -29.99
C THR A 158 5.25 -12.86 -28.89
N LEU A 159 5.41 -13.82 -27.96
CA LEU A 159 6.35 -13.75 -26.85
C LEU A 159 7.66 -14.46 -27.15
N SER A 160 8.78 -13.76 -26.89
CA SER A 160 10.08 -14.40 -26.76
C SER A 160 10.13 -15.29 -25.51
N ASP A 161 11.02 -16.30 -25.51
CA ASP A 161 11.21 -17.18 -24.33
C ASP A 161 11.59 -16.41 -23.06
N HIS A 162 12.32 -15.30 -23.23
CA HIS A 162 12.71 -14.43 -22.12
C HIS A 162 11.50 -13.69 -21.55
N ASP A 163 10.71 -13.03 -22.40
CA ASP A 163 9.50 -12.30 -21.99
C ASP A 163 8.49 -13.24 -21.32
N ARG A 164 8.29 -14.43 -21.91
CA ARG A 164 7.42 -15.48 -21.37
C ARG A 164 7.80 -15.82 -19.93
N LYS A 165 9.08 -16.08 -19.65
CA LYS A 165 9.57 -16.39 -18.29
C LYS A 165 9.32 -15.25 -17.31
N ILE A 166 9.52 -13.99 -17.72
CA ILE A 166 9.31 -12.83 -16.86
C ILE A 166 7.82 -12.64 -16.54
N ILE A 167 6.94 -12.75 -17.54
CA ILE A 167 5.49 -12.63 -17.35
C ILE A 167 4.99 -13.76 -16.45
N VAL A 168 5.36 -15.02 -16.72
CA VAL A 168 5.00 -16.17 -15.88
C VAL A 168 5.44 -15.95 -14.43
N ARG A 169 6.68 -15.51 -14.20
CA ARG A 169 7.18 -15.22 -12.84
C ARG A 169 6.39 -14.11 -12.16
N SER A 170 5.93 -13.11 -12.91
CA SER A 170 5.16 -11.99 -12.37
C SER A 170 3.73 -12.40 -12.04
N LEU A 171 3.08 -13.16 -12.92
CA LEU A 171 1.73 -13.71 -12.71
C LEU A 171 1.68 -14.64 -11.50
N ARG A 172 2.70 -15.51 -11.32
CA ARG A 172 2.77 -16.44 -10.18
C ARG A 172 2.76 -15.74 -8.81
N LYS A 173 3.24 -14.50 -8.72
CA LYS A 173 3.20 -13.71 -7.47
C LYS A 173 1.78 -13.31 -7.07
N LEU A 174 0.82 -13.40 -7.99
CA LEU A 174 -0.56 -12.94 -7.83
C LEU A 174 -1.57 -14.09 -7.68
N GLU A 175 -1.12 -15.35 -7.74
CA GLU A 175 -2.02 -16.53 -7.78
C GLU A 175 -2.99 -16.62 -6.60
N GLN A 176 -2.59 -16.11 -5.44
CA GLN A 176 -3.38 -16.17 -4.20
C GLN A 176 -4.12 -14.86 -3.90
N MET A 177 -4.09 -13.89 -4.81
CA MET A 177 -4.74 -12.59 -4.63
C MET A 177 -6.11 -12.60 -5.29
N GLU A 178 -7.15 -12.16 -4.59
CA GLU A 178 -8.47 -11.94 -5.21
C GLU A 178 -8.57 -10.55 -5.82
N GLN A 179 -7.98 -9.54 -5.18
CA GLN A 179 -7.91 -8.18 -5.69
C GLN A 179 -6.48 -7.65 -5.61
N CYS A 180 -6.12 -6.76 -6.53
CA CYS A 180 -4.81 -6.10 -6.52
C CYS A 180 -4.94 -4.67 -7.08
N ILE A 181 -4.16 -3.75 -6.52
CA ILE A 181 -4.00 -2.40 -7.06
C ILE A 181 -2.63 -2.31 -7.70
N PHE A 182 -2.60 -2.01 -9.00
CA PHE A 182 -1.37 -1.80 -9.76
C PHE A 182 -1.17 -0.31 -10.01
N ASN A 183 0.08 0.15 -9.93
CA ASN A 183 0.47 1.44 -10.50
C ASN A 183 1.13 1.18 -11.86
N THR A 184 0.36 1.32 -12.94
CA THR A 184 0.79 1.02 -14.31
C THR A 184 2.01 1.85 -14.68
N LYS A 185 1.98 3.15 -14.40
CA LYS A 185 3.10 4.08 -14.67
C LYS A 185 4.38 3.71 -13.93
N TYR A 186 4.28 3.26 -12.67
CA TYR A 186 5.45 2.79 -11.92
C TYR A 186 5.98 1.47 -12.50
N MET A 187 5.10 0.56 -12.90
CA MET A 187 5.51 -0.68 -13.58
C MET A 187 6.21 -0.39 -14.91
N GLU A 188 5.74 0.58 -15.70
CA GLU A 188 6.37 0.98 -16.97
C GLU A 188 7.77 1.53 -16.74
N LYS A 189 7.97 2.30 -15.67
CA LYS A 189 9.29 2.81 -15.29
C LYS A 189 10.29 1.69 -15.01
N ILE A 190 9.84 0.57 -14.45
CA ILE A 190 10.71 -0.56 -14.05
C ILE A 190 10.92 -1.54 -15.19
N HIS A 191 9.85 -1.89 -15.90
CA HIS A 191 9.82 -3.00 -16.83
C HIS A 191 9.65 -2.59 -18.30
N GLY A 192 9.33 -1.32 -18.57
CA GLY A 192 9.02 -0.79 -19.89
C GLY A 192 7.54 -0.97 -20.29
N ALA A 193 7.05 -0.06 -21.15
CA ALA A 193 5.65 -0.04 -21.58
C ALA A 193 5.19 -1.33 -22.29
N ALA A 194 6.06 -1.91 -23.14
CA ALA A 194 5.75 -3.14 -23.86
C ALA A 194 5.48 -4.33 -22.91
N PHE A 195 6.22 -4.43 -21.81
CA PHE A 195 5.98 -5.45 -20.79
C PHE A 195 4.62 -5.24 -20.12
N VAL A 196 4.33 -4.00 -19.71
CA VAL A 196 3.10 -3.65 -18.99
C VAL A 196 1.87 -3.93 -19.84
N GLU A 197 1.87 -3.51 -21.10
CA GLU A 197 0.78 -3.79 -22.04
C GLU A 197 0.52 -5.30 -22.18
N ARG A 198 1.58 -6.10 -22.40
CA ARG A 198 1.46 -7.55 -22.52
C ARG A 198 0.97 -8.21 -21.24
N PHE A 199 1.49 -7.77 -20.09
CA PHE A 199 1.12 -8.30 -18.77
C PHE A 199 -0.38 -8.12 -18.50
N PHE A 200 -0.91 -6.91 -18.72
CA PHE A 200 -2.32 -6.63 -18.49
C PHE A 200 -3.24 -7.25 -19.56
N SER A 201 -2.77 -7.37 -20.80
CA SER A 201 -3.46 -8.14 -21.84
C SER A 201 -3.67 -9.60 -21.43
N HIS A 202 -2.65 -10.25 -20.87
CA HIS A 202 -2.75 -11.62 -20.35
C HIS A 202 -3.71 -11.74 -19.16
N LEU A 203 -3.75 -10.73 -18.29
CA LEU A 203 -4.74 -10.66 -17.19
C LEU A 203 -6.17 -10.34 -17.68
N GLY A 204 -6.37 -10.11 -18.98
CA GLY A 204 -7.67 -9.76 -19.56
C GLY A 204 -8.18 -8.42 -19.07
N CYS A 205 -7.29 -7.45 -18.83
CA CYS A 205 -7.63 -6.06 -18.54
C CYS A 205 -7.64 -5.29 -19.87
N SER A 206 -8.73 -4.58 -20.19
CA SER A 206 -8.83 -3.84 -21.46
C SER A 206 -8.09 -2.50 -21.39
N LYS A 207 -7.74 -1.93 -22.56
CA LYS A 207 -7.11 -0.60 -22.66
C LYS A 207 -7.99 0.52 -22.11
N ASP A 208 -9.31 0.34 -22.03
CA ASP A 208 -10.23 1.33 -21.47
C ASP A 208 -10.13 1.43 -19.93
N HIS A 209 -9.45 0.48 -19.30
CA HIS A 209 -9.21 0.43 -17.85
C HIS A 209 -7.75 0.77 -17.48
N MET A 210 -6.88 1.08 -18.45
CA MET A 210 -5.46 1.43 -18.27
C MET A 210 -5.18 2.90 -18.60
#